data_AF-A0A8T2JZ31-F1
#
_entry.id   AF-A0A8T2JZ31-F1
#
_cell.length_a   1.000
_cell.length_b   1.000
_cell.length_c   1.000
_cell.angle_alpha   90.00
_cell.angle_beta   90.00
_cell.angle_gamma   90.00
#
_symmetry.space_group_name_H-M   'P 1'
#
loop_
_entity.id
_entity.type
_entity.pdbx_description
1 polymer ?
#
loop_
_entity_poly.entity_id
_entity_poly.type
_entity_poly.pdbx_seq_one_letter_code
_entity_poly.pdbx_strand_id
1 'polypeptide(L)'
;ALVLVNNKISKVHEKAFEPLQYLHKLYISKNSLEEIPRNLPKSLVELRIHENKIKKVPKNVFNGHKSMNCIEMGGNPLENGGIEAGAFDGLKLNYLRISEAKLSGIPKG
;
A
#
# COMPACT_ATOMS: atom_id res chain seq x y z
N ALA A 1 4.15 -15.21 4.96
CA ALA A 1 3.44 -13.94 5.16
C ALA A 1 4.04 -13.23 6.37
N LEU A 2 4.01 -11.90 6.41
CA LEU A 2 4.46 -11.08 7.54
C LEU A 2 3.26 -10.30 8.05
N VAL A 3 2.95 -10.45 9.34
CA VAL A 3 1.77 -9.86 9.98
C VAL A 3 2.21 -8.95 11.13
N LEU A 4 1.92 -7.66 10.98
CA LEU A 4 2.28 -6.57 11.88
C LEU A 4 1.05 -5.75 12.28
N VAL A 5 -0.13 -6.38 12.25
CA VAL A 5 -1.42 -5.72 12.47
C VAL A 5 -1.55 -5.26 13.92
N ASN A 6 -2.18 -4.09 14.13
CA ASN A 6 -2.49 -3.53 15.45
C ASN A 6 -1.23 -3.24 16.29
N ASN A 7 -0.32 -2.46 15.72
CA ASN A 7 0.88 -1.98 16.38
C ASN A 7 0.94 -0.45 16.34
N LYS A 8 2.07 0.12 16.80
CA LYS A 8 2.32 1.56 16.81
C LYS A 8 3.33 1.98 15.73
N ILE A 9 3.40 1.23 14.62
CA ILE A 9 4.40 1.46 13.57
C ILE A 9 4.05 2.75 12.84
N SER A 10 4.96 3.72 12.87
CA SER A 10 4.85 4.98 12.11
C SER A 10 5.93 5.13 11.04
N LYS A 11 7.01 4.34 11.13
CA LYS A 11 8.14 4.35 10.20
C LYS A 11 8.58 2.93 9.89
N VAL A 12 8.99 2.69 8.65
CA VAL A 12 9.60 1.45 8.20
C VAL A 12 11.01 1.77 7.75
N HIS A 13 12.00 1.06 8.29
CA HIS A 13 13.39 1.24 7.89
C HIS A 13 13.59 0.84 6.42
N GLU A 14 14.43 1.56 5.68
CA GLU A 14 14.65 1.36 4.23
C GLU A 14 15.17 -0.04 3.87
N LYS A 15 15.76 -0.74 4.84
CA LYS A 15 16.25 -2.12 4.70
C LYS A 15 15.39 -3.18 5.38
N ALA A 16 14.24 -2.80 5.98
CA ALA A 16 13.45 -3.69 6.82
C ALA A 16 12.99 -4.97 6.10
N PHE A 17 12.78 -4.89 4.79
CA PHE A 17 12.27 -6.00 3.99
C PHE A 17 13.28 -6.58 2.99
N GLU A 18 14.52 -6.09 2.94
CA GLU A 18 15.55 -6.59 2.01
C GLU A 18 15.79 -8.12 2.11
N PRO A 19 15.85 -8.73 3.31
CA PRO A 19 16.06 -10.18 3.41
C PRO A 19 14.84 -11.00 2.99
N LEU A 20 13.66 -10.38 2.88
CA LEU A 20 12.38 -11.07 2.71
C LEU A 20 12.03 -11.29 1.23
N GLN A 21 12.98 -11.82 0.46
CA GLN A 21 12.90 -11.93 -1.01
C GLN A 21 11.73 -12.79 -1.51
N TYR A 22 11.23 -13.72 -0.69
CA TYR A 22 10.12 -14.63 -1.01
C TYR A 22 8.81 -14.26 -0.31
N LEU A 23 8.71 -13.05 0.27
CA LEU A 23 7.51 -12.64 0.98
C LEU A 23 6.37 -12.29 0.02
N HIS A 24 5.35 -13.15 -0.04
CA HIS A 24 4.18 -12.92 -0.88
C HIS A 24 3.07 -12.06 -0.26
N LYS A 25 3.02 -11.97 1.07
CA LYS A 25 1.92 -11.28 1.77
C LYS A 25 2.44 -10.43 2.93
N LEU A 26 2.05 -9.16 2.95
CA LEU A 26 2.39 -8.20 4.00
C LEU A 26 1.13 -7.54 4.55
N TYR A 27 0.88 -7.75 5.84
CA TYR A 27 -0.26 -7.19 6.55
C TYR A 27 0.24 -6.23 7.65
N ILE A 28 0.06 -4.93 7.44
CA ILE A 28 0.51 -3.86 8.37
C ILE A 28 -0.65 -2.90 8.70
N SER A 29 -1.88 -3.42 8.68
CA SER A 29 -3.08 -2.67 9.01
C SER A 29 -3.12 -2.25 10.49
N LYS A 30 -3.93 -1.24 10.85
CA LYS A 30 -4.07 -0.75 12.24
C LYS A 30 -2.72 -0.30 12.82
N ASN A 31 -2.09 0.66 12.13
CA ASN A 31 -0.82 1.26 12.52
C ASN A 31 -0.91 2.79 12.34
N SER A 32 0.23 3.48 12.30
CA SER A 32 0.30 4.94 12.13
C SER A 32 1.18 5.35 10.95
N LEU A 33 1.21 4.54 9.89
CA LEU A 33 1.94 4.87 8.66
C LEU A 33 1.31 6.07 7.97
N GLU A 34 2.12 7.08 7.65
CA GLU A 34 1.69 8.27 6.89
C GLU A 34 1.92 8.13 5.38
N GLU A 35 2.74 7.16 4.99
CA GLU A 35 3.08 6.84 3.60
C GLU A 35 3.17 5.33 3.38
N ILE A 36 3.03 4.92 2.12
CA ILE A 36 3.30 3.54 1.70
C ILE A 36 4.82 3.32 1.73
N PRO A 37 5.34 2.26 2.37
CA PRO A 37 6.77 1.96 2.34
C PRO A 37 7.28 1.81 0.90
N ARG A 38 8.39 2.46 0.54
CA ARG A 38 8.94 2.43 -0.83
C ARG A 38 9.70 1.14 -1.16
N ASN A 39 10.17 0.44 -0.13
CA ASN A 39 11.05 -0.72 -0.19
C ASN A 39 10.28 -2.04 -0.01
N LEU A 40 9.05 -2.10 -0.51
CA LEU A 40 8.24 -3.32 -0.49
C LEU A 40 8.94 -4.45 -1.27
N PRO A 41 8.86 -5.71 -0.79
CA PRO A 41 9.41 -6.84 -1.54
C PRO A 41 8.74 -6.98 -2.91
N LYS A 42 9.54 -7.12 -3.97
CA LYS A 42 9.05 -7.30 -5.35
C LYS A 42 8.23 -8.58 -5.55
N SER A 43 8.38 -9.55 -4.64
CA SER A 43 7.60 -10.79 -4.62
C SER A 43 6.19 -10.62 -4.05
N LEU A 44 5.84 -9.47 -3.47
CA LEU A 44 4.51 -9.27 -2.89
C LEU A 44 3.40 -9.48 -3.92
N VAL A 45 2.40 -10.26 -3.49
CA VAL A 45 1.16 -10.54 -4.20
C VAL A 45 -0.01 -9.82 -3.53
N GLU A 46 0.06 -9.65 -2.20
CA GLU A 46 -1.02 -9.09 -1.39
C GLU A 46 -0.47 -8.11 -0.35
N LEU A 47 -1.01 -6.89 -0.35
CA LEU A 47 -0.70 -5.84 0.61
C LEU A 47 -1.97 -5.38 1.34
N ARG A 48 -1.96 -5.46 2.68
CA ARG A 48 -3.03 -4.91 3.53
C ARG A 48 -2.49 -3.81 4.45
N ILE A 49 -2.90 -2.58 4.17
CA ILE A 49 -2.46 -1.34 4.84
C ILE A 49 -3.67 -0.55 5.36
N HIS A 50 -4.76 -1.23 5.71
CA HIS A 50 -5.96 -0.61 6.27
C HIS A 50 -5.67 0.17 7.56
N GLU A 51 -6.53 1.13 7.89
CA GLU A 51 -6.54 1.83 9.18
C GLU A 51 -5.14 2.37 9.54
N ASN A 52 -4.58 3.16 8.62
CA ASN A 52 -3.34 3.91 8.79
C ASN A 52 -3.63 5.41 8.55
N LYS A 53 -2.58 6.22 8.42
CA LYS A 53 -2.67 7.67 8.19
C LYS A 53 -2.21 8.06 6.79
N ILE A 54 -2.29 7.14 5.82
CA ILE A 54 -1.79 7.33 4.47
C ILE A 54 -2.66 8.37 3.75
N LYS A 55 -2.03 9.45 3.29
CA LYS A 55 -2.72 10.52 2.56
C LYS A 55 -2.43 10.51 1.06
N LYS A 56 -1.37 9.81 0.65
CA LYS A 56 -0.87 9.84 -0.73
C LYS A 56 -0.54 8.45 -1.25
N VAL A 57 -0.85 8.22 -2.53
CA VAL A 57 -0.35 7.13 -3.36
C VAL A 57 0.41 7.76 -4.51
N PRO A 58 1.74 7.94 -4.37
CA PRO A 58 2.55 8.56 -5.41
C PRO A 58 2.61 7.72 -6.68
N LYS A 59 2.86 8.38 -7.81
CA LYS A 59 3.18 7.71 -9.07
C LYS A 59 4.37 6.78 -8.86
N ASN A 60 4.33 5.60 -9.49
CA ASN A 60 5.40 4.60 -9.45
C ASN A 60 5.70 4.00 -8.06
N VAL A 61 4.88 4.22 -7.02
CA VAL A 61 5.13 3.63 -5.69
C VAL A 61 5.15 2.09 -5.73
N PHE A 62 4.42 1.49 -6.68
CA PHE A 62 4.41 0.05 -6.91
C PHE A 62 5.22 -0.39 -8.13
N ASN A 63 6.10 0.45 -8.67
CA ASN A 63 6.91 0.08 -9.85
C ASN A 63 7.71 -1.20 -9.58
N GLY A 64 7.71 -2.13 -10.55
CA GLY A 64 8.39 -3.42 -10.45
C GLY A 64 7.66 -4.50 -9.64
N HIS A 65 6.51 -4.20 -9.00
CA HIS A 65 5.71 -5.18 -8.25
C HIS A 65 4.76 -5.98 -9.17
N LYS A 66 5.34 -6.65 -10.18
CA LYS A 66 4.59 -7.35 -11.23
C LYS A 66 3.71 -8.50 -10.72
N SER A 67 4.04 -9.04 -9.54
CA SER A 67 3.28 -10.12 -8.89
C SER A 67 2.11 -9.60 -8.05
N MET A 68 2.03 -8.29 -7.79
CA MET A 68 0.99 -7.69 -6.96
C MET A 68 -0.38 -7.88 -7.62
N ASN A 69 -1.30 -8.47 -6.88
CA ASN A 69 -2.63 -8.83 -7.36
C ASN A 69 -3.74 -8.21 -6.50
N CYS A 70 -3.46 -7.96 -5.22
CA CYS A 70 -4.42 -7.46 -4.26
C CYS A 70 -3.81 -6.32 -3.42
N ILE A 71 -4.47 -5.16 -3.42
CA ILE A 71 -4.15 -4.04 -2.54
C ILE A 71 -5.40 -3.64 -1.78
N GLU A 72 -5.26 -3.59 -0.46
CA GLU A 72 -6.32 -3.22 0.45
C GLU A 72 -5.85 -2.11 1.39
N MET A 73 -6.48 -0.93 1.30
CA MET A 73 -5.99 0.28 1.97
C MET A 73 -7.10 1.18 2.52
N GLY A 74 -8.23 0.59 2.93
CA GLY A 74 -9.34 1.33 3.51
C GLY A 74 -9.04 1.95 4.88
N GLY A 75 -9.87 2.89 5.32
CA GLY A 75 -9.68 3.59 6.60
C GLY A 75 -8.42 4.45 6.63
N ASN A 76 -7.95 4.91 5.45
CA ASN A 76 -6.88 5.89 5.32
C ASN A 76 -7.48 7.23 4.89
N PRO A 77 -6.96 8.37 5.38
CA PRO A 77 -7.46 9.72 5.07
C PRO A 77 -7.06 10.18 3.65
N LEU A 78 -7.24 9.32 2.65
CA LEU A 78 -6.97 9.57 1.25
C LEU A 78 -8.05 10.45 0.62
N GLU A 79 -7.62 11.50 -0.06
CA GLU A 79 -8.47 12.40 -0.85
C GLU A 79 -8.11 12.24 -2.32
N ASN A 80 -8.95 12.73 -3.25
CA ASN A 80 -8.73 12.58 -4.69
C ASN A 80 -7.34 13.07 -5.15
N GLY A 81 -6.88 14.22 -4.64
CA GLY A 81 -5.55 14.76 -4.95
C GLY A 81 -4.39 14.00 -4.30
N GLY A 82 -4.68 13.04 -3.42
CA GLY A 82 -3.70 12.13 -2.84
C GLY A 82 -3.31 10.97 -3.75
N ILE A 83 -4.12 10.66 -4.77
CA ILE A 83 -3.84 9.59 -5.72
C ILE A 83 -3.29 10.23 -6.98
N GLU A 84 -1.98 10.09 -7.19
CA GLU A 84 -1.33 10.64 -8.39
C GLU A 84 -1.72 9.83 -9.63
N ALA A 85 -1.78 10.50 -10.79
CA ALA A 85 -2.01 9.82 -12.06
C ALA A 85 -0.87 8.83 -12.35
N GLY A 86 -1.24 7.57 -12.63
CA GLY A 86 -0.32 6.46 -12.80
C GLY A 86 0.17 5.85 -11.47
N ALA A 87 -0.52 6.09 -10.35
CA ALA A 87 -0.22 5.49 -9.05
C ALA A 87 -0.22 3.95 -9.10
N PHE A 88 -1.09 3.38 -9.94
CA PHE A 88 -1.28 1.93 -10.09
C PHE A 88 -0.81 1.40 -11.45
N ASP A 89 -0.06 2.20 -12.22
CA ASP A 89 0.46 1.81 -13.53
C ASP A 89 1.29 0.53 -13.48
N GLY A 90 1.08 -0.34 -14.46
CA GLY A 90 1.81 -1.60 -14.60
C GLY A 90 1.41 -2.71 -13.63
N LEU A 91 0.48 -2.46 -12.70
CA LEU A 91 -0.09 -3.50 -11.85
C LEU A 91 -1.17 -4.29 -12.59
N LYS A 92 -1.27 -5.59 -12.25
CA LYS A 92 -2.32 -6.50 -12.75
C LYS A 92 -3.19 -6.94 -11.57
N LEU A 93 -3.89 -5.96 -10.99
CA LEU A 93 -4.73 -6.19 -9.82
C LEU A 93 -6.02 -6.90 -10.21
N ASN A 94 -6.38 -7.96 -9.48
CA ASN A 94 -7.74 -8.49 -9.49
C ASN A 94 -8.62 -7.75 -8.48
N TYR A 95 -8.02 -7.16 -7.45
CA TYR A 95 -8.72 -6.51 -6.36
C TYR A 95 -7.95 -5.28 -5.86
N LEU A 96 -8.60 -4.12 -5.91
CA LEU A 96 -8.14 -2.89 -5.27
C LEU A 96 -9.28 -2.37 -4.38
N ARG A 97 -9.05 -2.31 -3.07
CA ARG A 97 -10.02 -1.78 -2.12
C ARG A 97 -9.52 -0.50 -1.50
N ILE A 98 -10.22 0.59 -1.80
CA ILE A 98 -10.08 1.89 -1.15
C ILE A 98 -11.47 2.22 -0.56
N SER A 99 -11.69 1.84 0.69
CA SER A 99 -12.95 2.09 1.43
C SER A 99 -12.71 3.05 2.59
N GLU A 100 -13.76 3.71 3.09
CA GLU A 100 -13.64 4.59 4.27
C GLU A 100 -12.53 5.65 4.10
N ALA A 101 -12.38 6.15 2.87
CA ALA A 101 -11.51 7.25 2.50
C ALA A 101 -12.32 8.55 2.35
N LYS A 102 -11.66 9.65 2.02
CA LYS A 102 -12.27 10.95 1.75
C LYS A 102 -12.37 11.24 0.25
N LEU A 103 -12.61 10.20 -0.55
CA LEU A 103 -12.77 10.35 -1.99
C LEU A 103 -14.15 10.96 -2.29
N SER A 104 -14.17 12.05 -3.04
CA SER A 104 -15.38 12.70 -3.56
C SER A 104 -15.72 12.26 -4.99
N GLY A 105 -14.84 11.49 -5.63
CA GLY A 105 -15.05 10.91 -6.94
C GLY A 105 -14.09 9.76 -7.21
N ILE A 106 -14.32 9.03 -8.30
CA ILE A 106 -13.42 7.96 -8.74
C ILE A 106 -12.17 8.61 -9.35
N PRO A 107 -10.97 8.45 -8.75
CA PRO A 107 -9.75 9.06 -9.28
C PRO A 107 -9.41 8.45 -10.64
N LYS A 108 -8.85 9.27 -11.53
CA LYS A 108 -8.25 8.77 -12.77
C LYS A 108 -6.98 8.02 -12.37
N GLY A 109 -6.92 6.73 -12.72
CA GLY A 109 -5.79 5.84 -12.42
C GLY A 109 -4.44 6.40 -12.85
#